data_AF-A0AA39IIM2-F1
#
_entry.id   AF-A0AA39IIM2-F1
#
_cell.length_a   1.000
_cell.length_b   1.000
_cell.length_c   1.000
_cell.angle_alpha   90.00
_cell.angle_beta   90.00
_cell.angle_gamma   90.00
#
_symmetry.space_group_name_H-M   'P 1'
#
loop_
_entity.id
_entity.type
_entity.pdbx_description
1 polymer ?
#
loop_
_entity_poly.entity_id
_entity_poly.type
_entity_poly.pdbx_seq_one_letter_code
_entity_poly.pdbx_strand_id
1 'polypeptide(L)'
;MLPGHSCRSCRESAILSASALPRTTEPSASLFSFSRIPIRHPTMETEADVMKTRQLTLASLASKHRTVPYDVLKKELGVETVREVEDVFVNAKYAGVCNGRLNCREETVEFSDWMTHSVQEAEIGEMTQLLSDWISKCESVHEDLLQQLVASETEFKEQKEREARVQEDIEKTKKKIESGALMRERSPSSSTTSFFGKESKRDNVKRARGAGKPFKRH
;
A
#
# COMPACT_ATOMS: atom_id res chain seq x y z
N MET A 1 62.31 -13.92 35.01
CA MET A 1 63.36 -14.14 33.99
C MET A 1 62.98 -13.34 32.75
N LEU A 2 63.61 -12.18 32.57
CA LEU A 2 63.91 -11.63 31.23
C LEU A 2 65.22 -12.30 30.77
N PRO A 3 65.48 -12.43 29.47
CA PRO A 3 66.12 -11.37 28.69
C PRO A 3 65.45 -11.20 27.31
N GLY A 4 65.48 -10.05 26.63
CA GLY A 4 66.56 -9.10 26.48
C GLY A 4 67.15 -9.26 25.07
N HIS A 5 67.20 -8.15 24.30
CA HIS A 5 68.12 -7.78 23.20
C HIS A 5 67.44 -6.66 22.38
N SER A 6 67.61 -5.39 22.78
CA SER A 6 68.61 -4.42 22.28
C SER A 6 68.45 -4.12 20.78
N CYS A 7 67.83 -3.00 20.41
CA CYS A 7 68.43 -1.65 20.31
C CYS A 7 69.31 -1.44 19.06
N ARG A 8 68.81 -0.59 18.15
CA ARG A 8 69.62 0.38 17.39
C ARG A 8 68.92 1.75 17.41
N SER A 9 69.16 2.47 18.50
CA SER A 9 69.73 3.84 18.52
C SER A 9 70.44 4.18 17.18
N CYS A 10 70.43 5.38 16.58
CA CYS A 10 70.31 6.77 17.04
C CYS A 10 70.40 7.65 15.77
N ARG A 11 69.76 8.82 15.64
CA ARG A 11 70.30 10.19 15.89
C ARG A 11 69.32 11.12 15.11
N GLU A 12 68.82 12.24 15.59
CA GLU A 12 69.49 13.46 16.08
C GLU A 12 68.58 14.17 17.10
N SER A 13 69.07 14.51 18.29
CA SER A 13 69.60 15.85 18.67
C SER A 13 68.50 16.94 18.63
N ALA A 14 67.77 17.23 19.71
CA ALA A 14 68.14 17.94 20.94
C ALA A 14 68.02 19.49 20.89
N ILE A 15 67.38 20.01 21.95
CA ILE A 15 67.59 21.26 22.72
C ILE A 15 66.76 22.54 22.41
N LEU A 16 66.22 23.10 23.52
CA LEU A 16 65.72 24.46 23.87
C LEU A 16 64.23 24.72 23.53
N SER A 17 63.35 25.25 24.40
CA SER A 17 63.43 26.12 25.59
C SER A 17 62.01 26.18 26.21
N ALA A 18 61.77 25.83 27.49
CA ALA A 18 61.56 26.70 28.66
C ALA A 18 60.09 27.02 29.06
N SER A 19 59.87 27.03 30.39
CA SER A 19 58.76 27.55 31.22
C SER A 19 57.31 27.09 30.91
N ALA A 20 56.61 26.32 31.75
CA ALA A 20 56.11 26.57 33.12
C ALA A 20 54.90 27.53 33.24
N LEU A 21 53.76 26.93 33.67
CA LEU A 21 52.53 27.47 34.31
C LEU A 21 51.41 28.05 33.41
N PRO A 22 50.16 28.15 33.90
CA PRO A 22 49.31 27.13 34.54
C PRO A 22 47.92 27.01 33.86
N ARG A 23 47.11 26.07 34.33
CA ARG A 23 45.72 25.82 33.92
C ARG A 23 44.82 27.06 34.09
N THR A 24 44.04 27.39 33.06
CA THR A 24 42.72 28.02 33.22
C THR A 24 41.71 27.19 32.44
N THR A 25 40.75 26.63 33.18
CA THR A 25 39.53 26.04 32.68
C THR A 25 38.61 27.18 32.24
N GLU A 26 38.53 27.42 30.94
CA GLU A 26 37.48 28.25 30.34
C GLU A 26 36.29 27.35 29.97
N PRO A 27 35.05 27.72 30.33
CA PRO A 27 33.87 27.00 29.86
C PRO A 27 33.74 27.24 28.35
N SER A 28 33.65 26.15 27.59
CA SER A 28 33.25 26.17 26.17
C SER A 28 31.86 26.78 26.07
N ALA A 29 31.83 28.09 25.87
CA ALA A 29 30.65 28.87 25.60
C ALA A 29 30.12 28.50 24.21
N SER A 30 28.89 27.98 24.19
CA SER A 30 27.88 28.19 23.16
C SER A 30 28.40 28.54 21.75
N LEU A 31 28.75 27.52 20.96
CA LEU A 31 28.87 27.64 19.50
C LEU A 31 27.55 27.34 18.79
N PHE A 32 26.45 27.91 19.30
CA PHE A 32 25.19 28.02 18.55
C PHE A 32 24.63 29.43 18.65
N SER A 33 25.51 30.43 18.58
CA SER A 33 25.15 31.74 18.06
C SER A 33 25.03 31.61 16.54
N PHE A 34 23.88 31.07 16.12
CA PHE A 34 23.36 31.32 14.78
C PHE A 34 23.06 32.82 14.75
N SER A 35 24.12 33.61 14.52
CA SER A 35 23.99 34.98 14.06
C SER A 35 23.03 34.90 12.90
N ARG A 36 21.84 35.47 13.09
CA ARG A 36 20.89 35.69 12.00
C ARG A 36 21.66 36.46 10.95
N ILE A 37 22.20 35.75 9.97
CA ILE A 37 22.65 36.34 8.73
C ILE A 37 21.39 37.05 8.24
N PRO A 38 21.39 38.39 8.18
CA PRO A 38 20.26 39.08 7.59
C PRO A 38 20.29 38.66 6.13
N ILE A 39 19.44 37.70 5.76
CA ILE A 39 19.14 37.42 4.36
C ILE A 39 18.46 38.71 3.89
N ARG A 40 19.28 39.64 3.39
CA ARG A 40 18.79 40.74 2.58
C ARG A 40 18.16 40.06 1.36
N HIS A 41 16.85 39.85 1.40
CA HIS A 41 16.07 39.77 0.18
C HIS A 41 16.46 40.99 -0.67
N PRO A 42 17.05 40.81 -1.86
CA PRO A 42 17.17 41.92 -2.77
C PRO A 42 15.75 42.27 -3.20
N THR A 43 15.27 43.43 -2.78
CA THR A 43 14.09 44.09 -3.33
C THR A 43 14.37 44.45 -4.78
N MET A 44 14.16 43.48 -5.66
CA MET A 44 13.80 43.60 -7.07
C MET A 44 13.11 42.27 -7.39
N GLU A 45 11.78 42.25 -7.48
CA GLU A 45 11.04 41.06 -7.94
C GLU A 45 11.42 40.83 -9.40
N THR A 46 12.49 40.08 -9.65
CA THR A 46 12.81 39.66 -11.01
C THR A 46 11.77 38.63 -11.44
N GLU A 47 11.30 38.71 -12.68
CA GLU A 47 10.32 37.75 -13.21
C GLU A 47 10.81 36.29 -13.07
N ALA A 48 12.13 36.09 -13.08
CA ALA A 48 12.78 34.81 -12.83
C ALA A 48 12.56 34.27 -11.40
N ASP A 49 12.65 35.12 -10.38
CA ASP A 49 12.42 34.71 -8.98
C ASP A 49 10.94 34.36 -8.73
N VAL A 50 10.03 35.09 -9.37
CA VAL A 50 8.59 34.79 -9.35
C VAL A 50 8.32 33.43 -10.01
N MET A 51 8.91 33.17 -11.18
CA MET A 51 8.77 31.89 -11.87
C MET A 51 9.32 30.73 -11.04
N LYS A 52 10.47 30.89 -10.39
CA LYS A 52 11.05 29.86 -9.52
C LYS A 52 10.16 29.56 -8.31
N THR A 53 9.59 30.58 -7.69
CA THR A 53 8.64 30.40 -6.58
C THR A 53 7.41 29.63 -7.04
N ARG A 54 6.82 30.01 -8.18
CA ARG A 54 5.69 29.31 -8.80
C ARG A 54 6.00 27.84 -9.09
N GLN A 55 7.20 27.54 -9.61
CA GLN A 55 7.64 26.16 -9.87
C GLN A 55 7.74 25.33 -8.59
N LEU A 56 8.23 25.90 -7.49
CA LEU A 56 8.29 25.21 -6.19
C LEU A 56 6.90 24.98 -5.59
N THR A 57 6.00 25.97 -5.71
CA THR A 57 4.59 25.81 -5.31
C THR A 57 3.92 24.70 -6.11
N LEU A 58 4.19 24.63 -7.43
CA LEU A 58 3.69 23.57 -8.30
C LEU A 58 4.17 22.18 -7.84
N ALA A 59 5.45 22.04 -7.50
CA ALA A 59 5.99 20.80 -6.96
C ALA A 59 5.37 20.41 -5.61
N SER A 60 5.11 21.39 -4.74
CA SER A 60 4.41 21.15 -3.46
C SER A 60 2.97 20.67 -3.66
N LEU A 61 2.26 21.22 -4.65
CA LEU A 61 0.92 20.76 -5.01
C LEU A 61 0.93 19.34 -5.59
N ALA A 62 1.89 19.03 -6.46
CA ALA A 62 2.08 17.69 -7.01
C ALA A 62 2.33 16.63 -5.92
N SER A 63 3.03 17.01 -4.84
CA SER A 63 3.26 16.13 -3.69
C SER A 63 2.00 15.78 -2.91
N LYS A 64 0.98 16.65 -2.94
CA LYS A 64 -0.29 16.43 -2.21
C LYS A 64 -1.34 15.76 -3.08
N HIS A 65 -1.37 16.09 -4.37
CA HIS A 65 -2.41 15.68 -5.30
C HIS A 65 -1.81 15.27 -6.65
N ARG A 66 -2.07 14.02 -7.05
CA ARG A 66 -1.62 13.50 -8.34
C ARG A 66 -2.27 14.20 -9.53
N THR A 67 -3.53 14.60 -9.39
CA THR A 67 -4.27 15.34 -10.42
C THR A 67 -4.80 16.63 -9.82
N VAL A 68 -4.49 17.78 -10.41
CA VAL A 68 -4.86 19.10 -9.89
C VAL A 68 -5.63 19.87 -10.96
N PRO A 69 -6.82 20.41 -10.65
CA PRO A 69 -7.58 21.25 -11.56
C PRO A 69 -6.96 22.66 -11.68
N TYR A 70 -7.17 23.30 -12.83
CA TYR A 70 -6.60 24.61 -13.13
C TYR A 70 -7.09 25.70 -12.18
N ASP A 71 -8.30 25.60 -11.64
CA ASP A 71 -8.82 26.57 -10.66
C ASP A 71 -7.97 26.63 -9.38
N VAL A 72 -7.52 25.46 -8.90
CA VAL A 72 -6.63 25.37 -7.73
C VAL A 72 -5.25 25.91 -8.10
N LEU A 73 -4.73 25.54 -9.28
CA LEU A 73 -3.44 26.02 -9.76
C LEU A 73 -3.41 27.55 -9.90
N LYS A 74 -4.43 28.15 -10.52
CA LYS A 74 -4.57 29.61 -10.67
C LYS A 74 -4.51 30.32 -9.32
N LYS A 75 -5.24 29.81 -8.33
CA LYS A 75 -5.28 30.37 -6.98
C LYS A 75 -3.93 30.29 -6.26
N GLU A 76 -3.28 29.13 -6.31
CA GLU A 76 -2.02 28.88 -5.59
C GLU A 76 -0.80 29.51 -6.27
N LEU A 77 -0.81 29.60 -7.61
CA LEU A 77 0.27 30.22 -8.41
C LEU A 77 0.11 31.75 -8.54
N GLY A 78 -1.07 32.28 -8.21
CA GLY A 78 -1.42 33.69 -8.38
C GLY A 78 -1.41 34.11 -9.86
N VAL A 79 -2.07 33.31 -10.71
CA VAL A 79 -2.21 33.58 -12.15
C VAL A 79 -3.69 33.58 -12.53
N GLU A 80 -4.09 34.46 -13.44
CA GLU A 80 -5.51 34.62 -13.82
C GLU A 80 -5.85 33.80 -15.06
N THR A 81 -4.90 33.65 -15.98
CA THR A 81 -5.14 33.02 -17.27
C THR A 81 -4.73 31.55 -17.31
N VAL A 82 -5.44 30.77 -18.13
CA VAL A 82 -5.12 29.36 -18.42
C VAL A 82 -3.74 29.24 -19.06
N ARG A 83 -3.36 30.19 -19.93
CA ARG A 83 -2.07 30.19 -20.63
C ARG A 83 -0.90 30.37 -19.68
N GLU A 84 -1.02 31.24 -18.69
CA GLU A 84 0.03 31.40 -17.68
C GLU A 84 0.25 30.12 -16.86
N VAL A 85 -0.81 29.36 -16.55
CA VAL A 85 -0.67 28.05 -15.89
C VAL A 85 0.10 27.07 -16.77
N GLU A 86 -0.25 27.00 -18.06
CA GLU A 86 0.43 26.14 -19.03
C GLU A 86 1.90 26.52 -19.18
N ASP A 87 2.21 27.81 -19.28
CA ASP A 87 3.58 28.32 -19.40
C ASP A 87 4.41 28.01 -18.16
N VAL A 88 3.83 28.18 -16.96
CA VAL A 88 4.49 27.81 -15.71
C VAL A 88 4.78 26.31 -15.66
N PHE A 89 3.82 25.47 -16.06
CA PHE A 89 4.00 24.02 -16.10
C PHE A 89 5.07 23.60 -17.12
N VAL A 90 5.04 24.18 -18.32
CA VAL A 90 6.03 23.94 -19.38
C VAL A 90 7.42 24.32 -18.89
N ASN A 91 7.56 25.50 -18.27
CA ASN A 91 8.83 25.94 -17.69
C ASN A 91 9.30 25.02 -16.55
N ALA A 92 8.40 24.60 -15.66
CA ALA A 92 8.71 23.66 -14.58
C ALA A 92 9.18 22.30 -15.11
N LYS A 93 8.57 21.83 -16.20
CA LYS A 93 8.97 20.60 -16.89
C LYS A 93 10.36 20.69 -17.50
N TYR A 94 10.66 21.79 -18.19
CA TYR A 94 11.99 22.01 -18.77
C TYR A 94 13.08 22.23 -17.71
N ALA A 95 12.72 22.82 -16.57
CA ALA A 95 13.60 22.95 -15.42
C ALA A 95 13.82 21.63 -14.66
N GLY A 96 13.10 20.56 -15.03
CA GLY A 96 13.16 19.27 -14.35
C GLY A 96 12.52 19.25 -12.96
N VAL A 97 11.69 20.25 -12.64
CA VAL A 97 11.04 20.38 -11.33
C VAL A 97 9.82 19.45 -11.22
N CYS A 98 9.05 19.28 -12.29
CA CYS A 98 7.93 18.36 -12.32
C CYS A 98 7.72 17.76 -13.71
N ASN A 99 7.14 16.57 -13.77
CA ASN A 99 6.78 15.90 -15.01
C ASN A 99 5.32 15.44 -14.96
N GLY A 100 4.64 15.48 -16.10
CA GLY A 100 3.21 15.21 -16.14
C GLY A 100 2.57 15.47 -17.51
N ARG A 101 1.24 15.42 -17.52
CA ARG A 101 0.39 15.65 -18.68
C ARG A 101 -0.60 16.78 -18.39
N LEU A 102 -0.75 17.68 -19.36
CA LEU A 102 -1.79 18.71 -19.35
C LEU A 102 -3.02 18.16 -20.08
N ASN A 103 -4.19 18.30 -19.49
CA ASN A 103 -5.46 18.03 -20.13
C ASN A 103 -6.23 19.34 -20.33
N CYS A 104 -6.08 19.93 -21.52
CA CYS A 104 -6.74 21.20 -21.85
C CYS A 104 -8.27 21.09 -21.95
N ARG A 105 -8.85 19.88 -22.03
CA ARG A 105 -10.31 19.68 -22.13
C ARG A 105 -10.98 19.64 -20.76
N GLU A 106 -10.35 18.96 -19.82
CA GLU A 106 -10.85 18.86 -18.43
C GLU A 106 -10.25 19.94 -17.52
N GLU A 107 -9.32 20.75 -18.05
CA GLU A 107 -8.58 21.76 -17.31
C GLU A 107 -7.93 21.16 -16.06
N THR A 108 -7.24 20.03 -16.26
CA THR A 108 -6.52 19.31 -15.20
C THR A 108 -5.07 19.04 -15.59
N VAL A 109 -4.20 19.01 -14.59
CA VAL A 109 -2.80 18.60 -14.72
C VAL A 109 -2.61 17.30 -13.96
N GLU A 110 -2.12 16.27 -14.65
CA GLU A 110 -1.75 15.00 -14.06
C GLU A 110 -0.23 14.97 -13.86
N PHE A 111 0.21 14.94 -12.61
CA PHE A 111 1.62 14.81 -12.26
C PHE A 111 2.04 13.34 -12.23
N SER A 112 3.18 13.06 -12.85
CA SER A 112 3.82 11.74 -12.85
C SER A 112 5.00 11.70 -11.89
N ASP A 113 5.77 12.79 -11.83
CA ASP A 113 6.98 12.90 -11.02
C ASP A 113 7.21 14.37 -10.62
N TRP A 114 7.87 14.60 -9.49
CA TRP A 114 8.14 15.94 -8.98
C TRP A 114 9.37 15.96 -8.08
N MET A 115 10.07 17.08 -8.11
CA MET A 115 11.23 17.34 -7.28
C MET A 115 10.79 18.06 -6.00
N THR A 116 10.76 17.34 -4.88
CA THR A 116 10.64 17.92 -3.53
C THR A 116 12.03 18.25 -2.99
N HIS A 117 12.28 19.53 -2.71
CA HIS A 117 13.59 20.03 -2.26
C HIS A 117 13.77 20.05 -0.73
N SER A 118 12.74 19.76 0.07
CA SER A 118 12.88 19.82 1.53
C SER A 118 11.96 18.82 2.20
N VAL A 119 12.56 17.91 2.97
CA VAL A 119 11.86 17.06 3.94
C VAL A 119 12.14 17.66 5.31
N GLN A 120 11.09 18.02 6.04
CA GLN A 120 11.26 18.49 7.42
C GLN A 120 11.40 17.30 8.38
N GLU A 121 12.11 17.46 9.49
CA GLU A 121 12.26 16.38 10.48
C GLU A 121 10.91 15.85 10.99
N ALA A 122 9.89 16.72 11.10
CA ALA A 122 8.52 16.33 11.45
C ALA A 122 7.87 15.41 10.39
N GLU A 123 8.13 15.67 9.11
CA GLU A 123 7.57 14.91 7.97
C GLU A 123 8.13 13.48 7.92
N ILE A 124 9.37 13.25 8.37
CA ILE A 124 9.95 11.91 8.48
C ILE A 124 9.15 11.05 9.47
N GLY A 125 8.67 11.65 10.56
CA GLY A 125 7.81 10.97 11.54
C GLY A 125 6.49 10.54 10.91
N GLU A 126 5.83 11.44 10.17
CA GLU A 126 4.59 11.15 9.45
C GLU A 126 4.78 10.07 8.39
N MET A 127 5.87 10.12 7.62
CA MET A 127 6.21 9.08 6.62
C MET A 127 6.40 7.71 7.28
N THR A 128 7.07 7.65 8.43
CA THR A 128 7.29 6.40 9.17
C THR A 128 5.97 5.82 9.66
N GLN A 129 5.08 6.67 10.19
CA GLN A 129 3.73 6.25 10.60
C GLN A 129 2.92 5.74 9.42
N LEU A 130 2.91 6.45 8.29
CA LEU A 130 2.19 6.05 7.09
C LEU A 130 2.67 4.69 6.56
N LEU A 131 3.99 4.46 6.53
CA LEU A 131 4.58 3.18 6.14
C LEU A 131 4.23 2.06 7.12
N SER A 132 4.27 2.34 8.42
CA SER A 132 3.84 1.38 9.45
C SER A 132 2.38 0.99 9.28
N ASP A 133 1.48 1.96 9.11
CA ASP A 133 0.06 1.71 8.87
C ASP A 133 -0.18 0.91 7.61
N TRP A 134 0.63 1.15 6.56
CA TRP A 134 0.53 0.39 5.32
C TRP A 134 0.99 -1.05 5.49
N ILE A 135 2.07 -1.29 6.25
CA ILE A 135 2.52 -2.64 6.61
C ILE A 135 1.43 -3.37 7.41
N SER A 136 0.86 -2.73 8.44
CA SER A 136 -0.21 -3.34 9.24
C SER A 136 -1.45 -3.67 8.42
N LYS A 137 -1.80 -2.85 7.41
CA LYS A 137 -2.87 -3.17 6.46
C LYS A 137 -2.53 -4.39 5.60
N CYS A 138 -1.29 -4.49 5.13
CA CYS A 138 -0.83 -5.67 4.38
C CYS A 138 -0.84 -6.94 5.24
N GLU A 139 -0.45 -6.84 6.51
CA GLU A 139 -0.51 -7.94 7.48
C GLU A 139 -1.95 -8.38 7.74
N SER A 140 -2.88 -7.44 7.96
CA SER A 140 -4.30 -7.75 8.12
C SER A 140 -4.89 -8.46 6.91
N VAL A 141 -4.61 -7.98 5.69
CA VAL A 141 -5.06 -8.67 4.46
C VAL A 141 -4.43 -10.05 4.34
N HIS A 142 -3.17 -10.21 4.72
CA HIS A 142 -2.51 -11.50 4.72
C HIS A 142 -3.17 -12.48 5.70
N GLU A 143 -3.46 -12.05 6.93
CA GLU A 143 -4.17 -12.84 7.93
C GLU A 143 -5.58 -13.23 7.47
N ASP A 144 -6.33 -12.30 6.89
CA ASP A 144 -7.67 -12.57 6.35
C ASP A 144 -7.64 -13.65 5.27
N LEU A 145 -6.64 -13.60 4.38
CA LEU A 145 -6.46 -14.63 3.34
C LEU A 145 -6.10 -15.99 3.93
N LEU A 146 -5.25 -16.03 4.95
CA LEU A 146 -4.92 -17.28 5.66
C LEU A 146 -6.15 -17.85 6.38
N GLN A 147 -6.96 -17.01 7.01
CA GLN A 147 -8.21 -17.44 7.65
C GLN A 147 -9.21 -18.00 6.63
N GLN A 148 -9.37 -17.33 5.49
CA GLN A 148 -10.22 -17.81 4.40
C GLN A 148 -9.74 -19.15 3.84
N LEU A 149 -8.42 -19.34 3.72
CA LEU A 149 -7.85 -20.61 3.30
C LEU A 149 -8.20 -21.74 4.28
N VAL A 150 -7.96 -21.53 5.58
CA VAL A 150 -8.26 -22.52 6.61
C VAL A 150 -9.75 -22.84 6.65
N ALA A 151 -10.62 -21.83 6.63
CA ALA A 151 -12.07 -22.01 6.61
C ALA A 151 -12.51 -22.82 5.37
N SER A 152 -11.97 -22.51 4.19
CA SER A 152 -12.27 -23.27 2.98
C SER A 152 -11.80 -24.73 3.06
N GLU A 153 -10.63 -24.98 3.65
CA GLU A 153 -10.12 -26.34 3.84
C GLU A 153 -10.95 -27.15 4.84
N THR A 154 -11.39 -26.52 5.94
CA THR A 154 -12.26 -27.18 6.92
C THR A 154 -13.62 -27.49 6.31
N GLU A 155 -14.22 -26.53 5.59
CA GLU A 155 -15.48 -26.75 4.89
C GLU A 155 -15.36 -27.86 3.84
N PHE A 156 -14.25 -27.90 3.09
CA PHE A 156 -14.01 -28.95 2.11
C PHE A 156 -13.88 -30.33 2.77
N LYS A 157 -13.16 -30.43 3.90
CA LYS A 157 -13.02 -31.68 4.67
C LYS A 157 -14.38 -32.15 5.20
N GLU A 158 -15.14 -31.26 5.83
CA GLU A 158 -16.48 -31.57 6.35
C GLU A 158 -17.44 -32.00 5.25
N GLN A 159 -17.40 -31.31 4.11
CA GLN A 159 -18.23 -31.67 2.95
C GLN A 159 -17.86 -33.06 2.42
N LYS A 160 -16.57 -33.37 2.31
CA LYS A 160 -16.10 -34.68 1.88
C LYS A 160 -16.51 -35.80 2.85
N GLU A 161 -16.41 -35.57 4.16
CA GLU A 161 -16.85 -36.52 5.17
C GLU A 161 -18.36 -36.74 5.13
N ARG A 162 -19.14 -35.67 4.94
CA ARG A 162 -20.60 -35.75 4.80
C ARG A 162 -20.99 -36.56 3.56
N GLU A 163 -20.34 -36.31 2.42
CA GLU A 163 -20.55 -37.07 1.19
C GLU A 163 -20.21 -38.55 1.38
N ALA A 164 -19.11 -38.88 2.07
CA ALA A 164 -18.75 -40.27 2.37
C ALA A 164 -19.79 -40.98 3.26
N ARG A 165 -20.28 -40.31 4.31
CA ARG A 165 -21.34 -40.84 5.19
C ARG A 165 -22.64 -41.11 4.43
N VAL A 166 -23.08 -40.14 3.63
CA VAL A 166 -24.28 -40.27 2.80
C VAL A 166 -24.12 -41.44 1.81
N GLN A 167 -22.94 -41.58 1.20
CA GLN A 167 -22.66 -42.69 0.29
C GLN A 167 -22.73 -44.05 0.99
N GLU A 168 -22.17 -44.17 2.20
CA GLU A 168 -22.25 -45.38 3.01
C GLU A 168 -23.70 -45.74 3.37
N ASP A 169 -24.52 -44.76 3.75
CA ASP A 169 -25.94 -44.96 4.07
C ASP A 169 -26.76 -45.35 2.82
N ILE A 170 -26.43 -44.79 1.65
CA ILE A 170 -27.00 -45.22 0.36
C ILE A 170 -26.66 -46.69 0.08
N GLU A 171 -25.43 -47.12 0.32
CA GLU A 171 -25.03 -48.51 0.11
C GLU A 171 -25.71 -49.46 1.10
N LYS A 172 -25.81 -49.09 2.38
CA LYS A 172 -26.52 -49.86 3.40
C LYS A 172 -28.00 -50.02 3.06
N THR A 173 -28.66 -48.94 2.66
CA THR A 173 -30.08 -48.96 2.27
C THR A 173 -30.32 -49.78 1.00
N LYS A 174 -29.45 -49.65 -0.02
CA LYS A 174 -29.49 -50.52 -1.22
C LYS A 174 -29.38 -52.00 -0.85
N LYS A 175 -28.39 -52.39 -0.05
CA LYS A 175 -28.21 -53.78 0.43
C LYS A 175 -29.43 -54.28 1.21
N LYS A 176 -30.05 -53.44 2.05
CA LYS A 176 -31.27 -53.77 2.81
C LYS A 176 -32.50 -53.98 1.90
N ILE A 177 -32.58 -53.24 0.80
CA ILE A 177 -33.62 -53.43 -0.22
C ILE A 177 -33.38 -54.73 -0.99
N GLU A 178 -32.14 -54.98 -1.43
CA GLU A 178 -31.75 -56.20 -2.17
C GLU A 178 -31.93 -57.48 -1.35
N SER A 179 -31.64 -57.45 -0.05
CA SER A 179 -31.85 -58.57 0.88
C SER A 179 -33.32 -58.81 1.27
N GLY A 180 -34.28 -58.07 0.69
CA GLY A 180 -35.72 -58.34 0.84
C GLY A 180 -36.33 -57.97 2.21
N ALA A 181 -35.55 -57.37 3.13
CA ALA A 181 -36.00 -57.06 4.48
C ALA A 181 -37.14 -56.00 4.56
N LEU A 182 -37.36 -55.22 3.49
CA LEU A 182 -38.46 -54.26 3.39
C LEU A 182 -39.68 -54.76 2.58
N MET A 183 -39.63 -55.98 2.03
CA MET A 183 -40.78 -56.59 1.33
C MET A 183 -41.64 -57.48 2.23
N ARG A 184 -41.22 -57.76 3.48
CA ARG A 184 -41.91 -58.71 4.37
C ARG A 184 -42.86 -58.06 5.39
N GLU A 185 -43.26 -56.79 5.22
CA GLU A 185 -44.42 -56.22 5.94
C GLU A 185 -45.24 -55.31 5.02
N ARG A 186 -45.90 -55.91 4.03
CA ARG A 186 -47.13 -55.35 3.47
C ARG A 186 -48.04 -56.48 3.01
N SER A 187 -48.84 -56.98 3.95
CA SER A 187 -50.09 -57.65 3.58
C SER A 187 -51.06 -56.60 3.06
N PRO A 188 -51.76 -56.86 1.94
CA PRO A 188 -53.16 -56.49 1.88
C PRO A 188 -53.99 -57.72 1.54
N SER A 189 -54.98 -57.98 2.38
CA SER A 189 -56.15 -58.78 2.04
C SER A 189 -56.75 -58.32 0.71
N SER A 190 -57.27 -59.27 -0.05
CA SER A 190 -58.01 -59.09 -1.29
C SER A 190 -59.10 -57.99 -1.19
N SER A 191 -59.21 -57.13 -2.21
CA SER A 191 -60.42 -56.97 -3.04
C SER A 191 -60.26 -55.88 -4.10
N THR A 192 -60.64 -56.25 -5.31
CA THR A 192 -60.90 -55.49 -6.53
C THR A 192 -61.62 -54.14 -6.31
N THR A 193 -61.15 -53.06 -6.95
CA THR A 193 -62.00 -52.09 -7.70
C THR A 193 -61.13 -51.17 -8.57
N SER A 194 -61.62 -50.93 -9.78
CA SER A 194 -61.08 -50.12 -10.87
C SER A 194 -61.21 -48.60 -10.65
N PHE A 195 -60.19 -47.79 -10.99
CA PHE A 195 -60.39 -46.39 -11.39
C PHE A 195 -59.16 -45.74 -12.06
N PHE A 196 -59.33 -45.25 -13.31
CA PHE A 196 -58.54 -44.25 -14.09
C PHE A 196 -56.99 -44.36 -14.14
N GLY A 197 -56.28 -44.52 -15.26
CA GLY A 197 -56.50 -44.01 -16.61
C GLY A 197 -55.72 -42.72 -16.87
N LYS A 198 -54.46 -42.79 -17.35
CA LYS A 198 -53.92 -42.03 -18.51
C LYS A 198 -52.39 -42.04 -18.60
N GLU A 199 -51.95 -42.27 -19.82
CA GLU A 199 -50.63 -42.08 -20.39
C GLU A 199 -50.19 -40.60 -20.36
N SER A 200 -48.91 -40.32 -20.07
CA SER A 200 -48.24 -39.05 -20.42
C SER A 200 -46.71 -39.20 -20.42
N LYS A 201 -46.19 -39.25 -21.64
CA LYS A 201 -45.11 -38.41 -22.20
C LYS A 201 -43.82 -38.23 -21.37
N ARG A 202 -42.73 -38.77 -21.93
CA ARG A 202 -41.33 -38.42 -21.61
C ARG A 202 -41.13 -36.91 -21.79
N ASP A 203 -40.71 -36.22 -20.73
CA ASP A 203 -40.08 -34.90 -20.82
C ASP A 203 -38.63 -34.97 -20.31
N ASN A 204 -37.72 -34.66 -21.22
CA ASN A 204 -36.29 -34.51 -21.04
C ASN A 204 -36.02 -33.17 -20.33
N VAL A 205 -35.78 -33.19 -19.02
CA VAL A 205 -35.35 -32.01 -18.28
C VAL A 205 -33.84 -31.85 -18.43
N LYS A 206 -33.44 -30.95 -19.34
CA LYS A 206 -32.11 -30.35 -19.37
C LYS A 206 -31.81 -29.73 -18.00
N ARG A 207 -30.77 -30.23 -17.31
CA ARG A 207 -30.18 -29.59 -16.13
C ARG A 207 -29.78 -28.15 -16.48
N ALA A 208 -30.52 -27.18 -15.96
CA ALA A 208 -30.05 -25.81 -15.85
C ALA A 208 -28.88 -25.80 -14.86
N ARG A 209 -27.71 -25.33 -15.30
CA ARG A 209 -26.60 -24.99 -14.40
C ARG A 209 -27.09 -23.82 -13.54
N GLY A 210 -27.25 -24.06 -12.24
CA GLY A 210 -27.59 -23.02 -11.28
C GLY A 210 -26.54 -21.92 -11.31
N ALA A 211 -27.00 -20.70 -11.58
CA ALA A 211 -26.22 -19.50 -11.38
C ALA A 211 -25.86 -19.39 -9.88
N GLY A 212 -24.56 -19.38 -9.59
CA GLY A 212 -24.06 -19.02 -8.27
C GLY A 212 -24.56 -17.62 -7.90
N LYS A 213 -25.05 -17.48 -6.66
CA LYS A 213 -25.45 -16.17 -6.11
C LYS A 213 -24.21 -15.25 -6.07
N PRO A 214 -24.33 -13.96 -6.44
CA PRO A 214 -23.21 -13.05 -6.36
C PRO A 214 -22.86 -12.75 -4.90
N PHE A 215 -21.55 -12.81 -4.61
CA PHE A 215 -20.95 -12.38 -3.35
C PHE A 215 -21.36 -10.94 -3.03
N LYS A 216 -22.07 -10.73 -1.92
CA LYS A 216 -22.25 -9.39 -1.35
C LYS A 216 -20.97 -9.00 -0.64
N ARG A 217 -20.29 -7.96 -1.14
CA ARG A 217 -19.24 -7.26 -0.39
C ARG A 217 -19.94 -6.29 0.55
N HIS A 218 -19.65 -6.37 1.84
CA HIS A 218 -19.90 -5.31 2.79
C HIS A 218 -18.70 -4.36 2.80
#